data_AF-A0A0B5A1Z7-F1
#
_entry.id   AF-A0A0B5A1Z7-F1
#
_cell.length_a   1.000
_cell.length_b   1.000
_cell.length_c   1.000
_cell.angle_alpha   90.00
_cell.angle_beta   90.00
_cell.angle_gamma   90.00
#
_symmetry.space_group_name_H-M   'P 1'
#
loop_
_entity.id
_entity.type
_entity.pdbx_description
1 polymer ?
#
loop_
_entity_poly.entity_id
_entity_poly.type
_entity_poly.pdbx_seq_one_letter_code
_entity_poly.pdbx_strand_id
1 'polypeptide(L)'
;LCGILTFMSLERLKILEYFTSPTPIAARFVFRKPPLSYQNNLFLLPFTTGVWICLGAFVLILIVVLYINTKWDIKKYEQFNEQNMDQTCLPPTWSDTTIFVLSAISQQGSSNELKGTLGRLVMFIVFLAFLFLYTSYSANIVALLQSTSNQIRTLSDLLNSKLELGVEDVLYNRYYFSPAQSASDPIKKAIYETKVAPRGKPNFLTLEEGVKAMQKRPFAFNMNTGTGYRIVSALFQEHEKCGLQEIEYYQNAKGWLCSGKNSPFSEMFKVGYIRIQEHGLTDRENRLTYAKKPVCSVMGSSFDSVHMVDFYPVCLMLLYGMILAFILLVIEILAHRHQMRKHNQELNITQLQ
;
A
#
# COMPACT_ATOMS: atom_id res chain seq x y z
N LEU A 1 -32.28 -20.30 34.65
CA LEU A 1 -31.27 -19.63 33.79
C LEU A 1 -29.86 -19.88 34.36
N CYS A 2 -29.44 -21.13 34.47
CA CYS A 2 -28.07 -21.46 34.93
C CYS A 2 -27.29 -21.99 33.72
N GLY A 3 -26.08 -21.47 33.48
CA GLY A 3 -25.21 -21.94 32.38
C GLY A 3 -25.37 -21.20 31.05
N ILE A 4 -25.93 -19.98 31.06
CA ILE A 4 -25.97 -19.15 29.85
C ILE A 4 -24.62 -18.45 29.68
N LEU A 5 -24.12 -18.39 28.45
CA LEU A 5 -22.95 -17.62 28.09
C LEU A 5 -23.36 -16.19 27.72
N THR A 6 -22.82 -15.19 28.42
CA THR A 6 -23.05 -13.77 28.10
C THR A 6 -21.80 -12.94 28.26
N PHE A 7 -21.69 -11.85 27.51
CA PHE A 7 -20.67 -10.83 27.78
C PHE A 7 -20.97 -10.11 29.10
N MET A 8 -19.90 -9.85 29.86
CA MET A 8 -19.98 -9.11 31.11
C MET A 8 -20.29 -7.63 30.83
N SER A 9 -21.24 -7.07 31.60
CA SER A 9 -21.57 -5.65 31.60
C SER A 9 -21.94 -5.19 32.99
N LEU A 10 -21.75 -3.90 33.29
CA LEU A 10 -22.03 -3.32 34.61
C LEU A 10 -23.50 -3.47 35.02
N GLU A 11 -24.43 -3.42 34.07
CA GLU A 11 -25.85 -3.61 34.32
C GLU A 11 -26.17 -5.06 34.68
N ARG A 12 -25.59 -6.03 33.95
CA ARG A 12 -25.81 -7.46 34.18
C ARG A 12 -25.16 -7.96 35.47
N LEU A 13 -24.05 -7.37 35.90
CA LEU A 13 -23.40 -7.68 37.19
C LEU A 13 -24.33 -7.48 38.40
N LYS A 14 -25.38 -6.66 38.28
CA LYS A 14 -26.37 -6.45 39.36
C LYS A 14 -27.30 -7.65 39.54
N ILE A 15 -27.62 -8.36 38.46
CA ILE A 15 -28.65 -9.41 38.38
C ILE A 15 -28.10 -10.81 38.14
N LEU A 16 -26.90 -10.91 37.55
CA LEU A 16 -26.24 -12.17 37.21
C LEU A 16 -24.96 -12.35 38.01
N GLU A 17 -24.69 -13.59 38.36
CA GLU A 17 -23.43 -14.03 38.94
C GLU A 17 -22.61 -14.76 37.87
N TYR A 18 -21.38 -14.29 37.65
CA TYR A 18 -20.47 -14.83 36.64
C TYR A 18 -19.49 -15.83 37.27
N PHE A 19 -19.15 -16.88 36.52
CA PHE A 19 -18.33 -17.99 37.02
C PHE A 19 -16.99 -18.08 36.27
N THR A 20 -17.01 -18.71 35.10
CA THR A 20 -15.82 -18.94 34.27
C THR A 20 -16.11 -18.60 32.82
N SER A 21 -15.04 -18.38 32.06
CA SER A 21 -15.07 -18.21 30.60
C SER A 21 -14.61 -19.53 29.97
N PRO A 22 -15.53 -20.45 29.59
CA PRO A 22 -15.16 -21.76 29.08
C PRO A 22 -14.54 -21.68 27.68
N THR A 23 -14.93 -20.68 26.89
CA THR A 23 -14.58 -20.59 25.47
C THR A 23 -13.95 -19.23 25.18
N PRO A 24 -12.90 -19.17 24.33
CA PRO A 24 -12.28 -17.92 23.91
C PRO A 24 -13.10 -17.28 22.78
N ILE A 25 -14.39 -17.03 23.02
CA ILE A 25 -15.24 -16.33 22.05
C ILE A 25 -14.77 -14.88 21.99
N ALA A 26 -14.29 -14.49 20.81
CA ALA A 26 -13.89 -13.13 20.51
C ALA A 26 -14.55 -12.68 19.20
N ALA A 27 -15.07 -11.47 19.20
CA ALA A 27 -15.52 -10.79 17.99
C ALA A 27 -14.48 -9.74 17.61
N ARG A 28 -13.91 -9.86 16.42
CA ARG A 28 -12.85 -8.97 15.93
C ARG A 28 -13.18 -8.53 14.51
N PHE A 29 -12.70 -7.35 14.12
CA PHE A 29 -12.62 -7.00 12.71
C PHE A 29 -11.52 -7.83 12.08
N VAL A 30 -11.89 -8.67 11.13
CA VAL A 30 -10.96 -9.47 10.34
C VAL A 30 -10.98 -8.92 8.92
N PHE A 31 -9.80 -8.76 8.33
CA PHE A 31 -9.63 -8.31 6.95
C PHE A 31 -8.36 -8.88 6.34
N ARG A 32 -8.30 -8.83 5.01
CA ARG A 32 -7.05 -9.07 4.28
C ARG A 32 -6.24 -7.79 4.23
N LYS A 33 -4.94 -7.87 4.50
CA LYS A 33 -4.02 -6.74 4.36
C LYS A 33 -4.13 -6.17 2.94
N PRO A 34 -4.34 -4.85 2.81
CA PRO A 34 -4.40 -4.23 1.50
C PRO A 34 -3.02 -4.26 0.80
N PRO A 35 -2.97 -4.20 -0.53
CA PRO A 35 -1.73 -4.05 -1.27
C PRO A 35 -1.06 -2.71 -0.93
N LEU A 36 0.27 -2.66 -1.01
CA LEU A 36 1.08 -1.49 -0.62
C LEU A 36 0.76 -0.23 -1.44
N SER A 37 0.37 -0.42 -2.70
CA SER A 37 -0.01 0.60 -3.69
C SER A 37 -1.21 1.46 -3.30
N TYR A 38 -2.12 0.93 -2.47
CA TYR A 38 -3.33 1.65 -2.07
C TYR A 38 -3.04 2.86 -1.17
N GLN A 39 -1.87 2.86 -0.55
CA GLN A 39 -1.52 3.75 0.54
C GLN A 39 -0.31 4.64 0.22
N ASN A 40 0.64 4.14 -0.58
CA ASN A 40 1.86 4.87 -0.94
C ASN A 40 2.13 4.83 -2.46
N ASN A 41 2.85 5.84 -2.96
CA ASN A 41 3.39 5.83 -4.32
C ASN A 41 4.48 4.77 -4.46
N LEU A 42 4.12 3.61 -4.99
CA LEU A 42 4.99 2.44 -5.07
C LEU A 42 6.32 2.70 -5.77
N PHE A 43 6.35 3.61 -6.75
CA PHE A 43 7.54 3.91 -7.57
C PHE A 43 8.65 4.68 -6.84
N LEU A 44 8.34 5.29 -5.69
CA LEU A 44 9.33 6.01 -4.87
C LEU A 44 9.92 5.14 -3.76
N LEU A 45 9.25 4.03 -3.40
CA LEU A 45 9.64 3.11 -2.34
C LEU A 45 10.88 2.23 -2.61
N PRO A 46 11.27 1.89 -3.86
CA PRO A 46 12.39 0.98 -4.11
C PRO A 46 13.73 1.49 -3.58
N PHE A 47 13.88 2.82 -3.52
CA PHE A 47 15.07 3.48 -3.02
C PHE A 47 14.73 4.41 -1.88
N THR A 48 15.60 4.46 -0.87
CA THR A 48 15.47 5.43 0.22
C THR A 48 15.75 6.84 -0.30
N THR A 49 15.25 7.86 0.39
CA THR A 49 15.47 9.27 0.01
C THR A 49 16.96 9.60 -0.16
N GLY A 50 17.84 9.00 0.66
CA GLY A 50 19.28 9.15 0.52
C GLY A 50 19.81 8.61 -0.82
N VAL A 51 19.35 7.43 -1.25
CA VAL A 51 19.75 6.84 -2.54
C VAL A 51 19.24 7.69 -3.71
N TRP A 52 18.03 8.23 -3.63
CA TRP A 52 17.50 9.16 -4.64
C TRP A 52 18.35 10.43 -4.77
N ILE A 53 18.77 11.02 -3.64
CA ILE A 53 19.65 12.19 -3.64
C ILE A 53 21.02 11.85 -4.24
N CYS A 54 21.61 10.72 -3.84
CA CYS A 54 22.88 10.25 -4.39
C CYS A 54 22.79 9.99 -5.90
N LEU A 55 21.68 9.41 -6.38
CA LEU A 55 21.44 9.18 -7.80
C LEU A 55 21.34 10.51 -8.56
N GLY A 56 20.59 11.49 -8.04
CA GLY A 56 20.50 12.82 -8.64
C GLY A 56 21.87 13.52 -8.70
N ALA A 57 22.65 13.45 -7.63
CA ALA A 57 24.01 13.98 -7.59
C ALA A 57 24.93 13.26 -8.59
N PHE A 58 24.85 11.93 -8.68
CA PHE A 58 25.60 11.14 -9.65
C PHE A 58 25.28 11.52 -11.09
N VAL A 59 24.01 11.71 -11.44
CA VAL A 59 23.57 12.17 -12.77
C VAL A 59 24.12 13.56 -13.09
N LEU A 60 24.07 14.50 -12.14
CA LEU A 60 24.63 15.86 -12.34
C LEU A 60 26.15 15.83 -12.56
N ILE A 61 26.88 15.04 -11.76
CA ILE A 61 28.33 14.86 -11.93
C ILE A 61 28.63 14.26 -13.31
N LEU A 62 27.85 13.25 -13.73
CA LEU A 62 28.00 12.63 -15.04
C LEU A 62 27.80 13.63 -16.19
N ILE A 63 26.78 14.48 -16.13
CA ILE A 63 26.54 15.52 -17.14
C ILE A 63 27.76 16.44 -17.25
N VAL A 64 28.32 16.89 -16.13
CA VAL A 64 29.50 17.76 -16.11
C VAL A 64 30.73 17.05 -16.67
N VAL A 65 30.98 15.81 -16.25
CA VAL A 65 32.12 15.01 -16.72
C VAL A 65 32.02 14.73 -18.21
N LEU A 66 30.84 14.35 -18.71
CA LEU A 66 30.63 14.10 -20.13
C LEU A 66 30.77 15.39 -20.95
N TYR A 67 30.25 16.52 -20.45
CA TYR A 67 30.41 17.82 -21.11
C TYR A 67 31.89 18.24 -21.23
N ILE A 68 32.70 17.99 -20.18
CA ILE A 68 34.14 18.24 -20.23
C ILE A 68 34.82 17.31 -21.24
N ASN A 69 34.47 16.02 -21.25
CA ASN A 69 35.01 15.05 -22.20
C ASN A 69 34.66 15.41 -23.65
N THR A 70 33.42 15.78 -23.96
CA THR A 70 33.02 16.19 -25.32
C THR A 70 33.79 17.43 -25.77
N LYS A 71 34.01 18.39 -24.87
CA LYS A 71 34.79 19.59 -25.18
C LYS A 71 36.27 19.26 -25.42
N TRP A 72 36.82 18.32 -24.65
CA TRP A 72 38.19 17.85 -24.82
C TRP A 72 38.36 17.08 -26.13
N ASP A 73 37.45 16.16 -26.43
CA ASP A 73 37.50 15.34 -27.63
C ASP A 73 37.42 16.20 -28.89
N ILE A 74 36.56 17.23 -28.91
CA ILE A 74 36.49 18.17 -30.04
C ILE A 74 37.77 18.98 -30.18
N LYS A 75 38.32 19.52 -29.08
CA LYS A 75 39.58 20.27 -29.13
C LYS A 75 40.73 19.40 -29.64
N LYS A 76 40.76 18.13 -29.23
CA LYS A 76 41.75 17.16 -29.71
C LYS A 76 41.54 16.82 -31.19
N TYR A 77 40.28 16.71 -31.63
CA TYR A 77 39.92 16.44 -33.02
C TYR A 77 40.33 17.59 -33.94
N GLU A 78 40.01 18.82 -33.56
CA GLU A 78 40.39 20.05 -34.26
C GLU A 78 41.92 20.22 -34.37
N GLN A 79 42.67 19.73 -33.39
CA GLN A 79 44.14 19.77 -33.39
C GLN A 79 44.81 18.67 -34.23
N PHE A 80 44.15 17.53 -34.45
CA PHE A 80 44.73 16.36 -35.13
C PHE A 80 44.19 16.09 -36.55
N ASN A 81 42.99 16.56 -36.90
CA ASN A 81 42.36 16.35 -38.22
C ASN A 81 41.74 17.65 -38.75
N GLU A 82 42.22 18.13 -39.91
CA GLU A 82 41.62 19.26 -40.66
C GLU A 82 40.33 18.89 -41.42
N GLN A 83 39.90 17.62 -41.41
CA GLN A 83 38.74 17.17 -42.19
C GLN A 83 37.49 16.93 -41.32
N ASN A 84 36.40 17.56 -41.76
CA ASN A 84 34.98 17.44 -41.40
C ASN A 84 34.67 16.49 -40.23
N MET A 85 34.24 17.07 -39.10
CA MET A 85 33.65 16.31 -38.00
C MET A 85 32.50 15.43 -38.52
N ASP A 86 32.56 14.14 -38.22
CA ASP A 86 31.46 13.23 -38.51
C ASP A 86 30.17 13.70 -37.83
N GLN A 87 29.06 13.69 -38.58
CA GLN A 87 27.73 14.12 -38.10
C GLN A 87 27.19 13.30 -36.90
N THR A 88 27.81 12.16 -36.59
CA THR A 88 27.45 11.28 -35.46
C THR A 88 28.19 11.60 -34.15
N CYS A 89 29.13 12.55 -34.16
CA CYS A 89 29.82 12.98 -32.94
C CYS A 89 28.89 13.80 -32.04
N LEU A 90 28.92 13.53 -30.72
CA LEU A 90 28.10 14.27 -29.76
C LEU A 90 28.52 15.76 -29.72
N PRO A 91 27.61 16.71 -30.05
CA PRO A 91 27.94 18.14 -30.00
C PRO A 91 28.16 18.61 -28.55
N PRO A 92 29.04 19.62 -28.33
CA PRO A 92 29.41 20.10 -27.01
C PRO A 92 28.38 21.10 -26.46
N THR A 93 27.10 20.75 -26.55
CA THR A 93 25.99 21.56 -26.03
C THR A 93 25.42 20.90 -24.79
N TRP A 94 25.12 21.70 -23.77
CA TRP A 94 24.51 21.21 -22.53
C TRP A 94 23.18 20.47 -22.78
N SER A 95 22.36 20.91 -23.74
CA SER A 95 21.12 20.23 -24.13
C SER A 95 21.39 18.80 -24.63
N ASP A 96 22.33 18.63 -25.55
CA ASP A 96 22.59 17.33 -26.16
C ASP A 96 23.25 16.36 -25.17
N THR A 97 24.14 16.88 -24.31
CA THR A 97 24.75 16.08 -23.23
C THR A 97 23.69 15.63 -22.21
N THR A 98 22.73 16.49 -21.86
CA THR A 98 21.66 16.12 -20.91
C THR A 98 20.68 15.12 -21.53
N ILE A 99 20.28 15.29 -22.79
CA ILE A 99 19.45 14.33 -23.53
C ILE A 99 20.14 12.99 -23.60
N PHE A 100 21.45 12.98 -23.89
CA PHE A 100 22.23 11.75 -23.95
C PHE A 100 22.29 10.99 -22.62
N VAL A 101 22.50 11.69 -21.50
CA VAL A 101 22.45 11.07 -20.17
C VAL A 101 21.04 10.56 -19.85
N LEU A 102 20.00 11.28 -20.24
CA LEU A 102 18.61 10.85 -20.09
C LEU A 102 18.31 9.58 -20.92
N SER A 103 18.85 9.48 -22.13
CA SER A 103 18.79 8.27 -22.95
C SER A 103 19.47 7.09 -22.25
N ALA A 104 20.66 7.30 -21.67
CA ALA A 104 21.36 6.27 -20.91
C ALA A 104 20.58 5.79 -19.67
N ILE A 105 19.96 6.71 -18.92
CA ILE A 105 19.11 6.38 -17.75
C ILE A 105 17.88 5.56 -18.18
N SER A 106 17.23 5.99 -19.27
CA SER A 106 16.05 5.31 -19.82
C SER A 106 16.36 4.05 -20.62
N GLN A 107 17.64 3.67 -20.71
CA GLN A 107 18.16 2.59 -21.56
C GLN A 107 17.76 2.71 -23.03
N GLN A 108 17.48 3.93 -23.47
CA GLN A 108 17.24 4.25 -24.87
C GLN A 108 18.59 4.55 -25.52
N GLY A 109 18.82 3.98 -26.69
CA GLY A 109 20.01 4.32 -27.48
C GLY A 109 20.00 5.79 -27.89
N SER A 110 21.18 6.31 -28.24
CA SER A 110 21.34 7.64 -28.84
C SER A 110 21.94 7.47 -30.23
N SER A 111 21.54 8.32 -31.18
CA SER A 111 22.18 8.41 -32.50
C SER A 111 23.59 8.99 -32.42
N ASN A 112 23.85 9.79 -31.39
CA ASN A 112 25.11 10.49 -31.18
C ASN A 112 25.99 9.69 -30.23
N GLU A 113 27.29 9.60 -30.52
CA GLU A 113 28.27 8.86 -29.72
C GLU A 113 29.53 9.71 -29.42
N LEU A 114 30.21 9.39 -28.30
CA LEU A 114 31.55 9.93 -28.03
C LEU A 114 32.58 9.17 -28.87
N LYS A 115 33.32 9.89 -29.70
CA LYS A 115 34.36 9.32 -30.56
C LYS A 115 35.73 9.35 -29.87
N GLY A 116 36.35 8.18 -29.75
CA GLY A 116 37.65 8.00 -29.11
C GLY A 116 37.66 6.79 -28.15
N THR A 117 38.82 6.17 -27.96
CA THR A 117 38.94 4.96 -27.12
C THR A 117 38.54 5.23 -25.67
N LEU A 118 38.90 6.40 -25.13
CA LEU A 118 38.53 6.83 -23.78
C LEU A 118 37.03 7.14 -23.67
N GLY A 119 36.46 7.88 -24.63
CA GLY A 119 35.03 8.19 -24.67
C GLY A 119 34.16 6.93 -24.74
N ARG A 120 34.54 5.95 -25.56
CA ARG A 120 33.86 4.64 -25.64
C ARG A 120 33.95 3.84 -24.34
N LEU A 121 35.08 3.89 -23.65
CA LEU A 121 35.23 3.24 -22.34
C LEU A 121 34.34 3.90 -21.27
N VAL A 122 34.33 5.24 -21.21
CA VAL A 122 33.46 6.00 -20.29
C VAL A 122 32.00 5.66 -20.56
N MET A 123 31.61 5.66 -21.83
CA MET A 123 30.28 5.25 -22.27
C MET A 123 29.91 3.85 -21.80
N PHE A 124 30.77 2.87 -22.05
CA PHE A 124 30.55 1.50 -21.60
C PHE A 124 30.34 1.43 -20.09
N ILE A 125 31.17 2.11 -19.30
CA ILE A 125 31.05 2.13 -17.83
C ILE A 125 29.73 2.79 -17.39
N VAL A 126 29.34 3.90 -18.02
CA VAL A 126 28.10 4.63 -17.68
C VAL A 126 26.86 3.78 -17.99
N PHE A 127 26.79 3.17 -19.18
CA PHE A 127 25.68 2.29 -19.55
C PHE A 127 25.63 1.05 -18.65
N LEU A 128 26.79 0.47 -18.31
CA LEU A 128 26.86 -0.66 -17.39
C LEU A 128 26.36 -0.28 -15.98
N ALA A 129 26.72 0.91 -15.49
CA ALA A 129 26.24 1.40 -14.19
C ALA A 129 24.72 1.60 -14.18
N PHE A 130 24.15 2.22 -15.22
CA PHE A 130 22.69 2.40 -15.33
C PHE A 130 21.94 1.08 -15.54
N LEU A 131 22.55 0.10 -16.21
CA LEU A 131 21.99 -1.25 -16.33
C LEU A 131 21.83 -1.91 -14.94
N PHE A 132 22.86 -1.86 -14.10
CA PHE A 132 22.78 -2.39 -12.73
C PHE A 132 21.76 -1.63 -11.85
N LEU A 133 21.69 -0.31 -11.97
CA LEU A 133 20.69 0.49 -11.24
C LEU A 133 19.27 0.16 -11.66
N TYR A 134 19.02 0.05 -12.97
CA TYR A 134 17.71 -0.28 -13.52
C TYR A 134 17.25 -1.69 -13.14
N THR A 135 18.16 -2.68 -13.22
CA THR A 135 17.85 -4.06 -12.86
C THR A 135 17.53 -4.18 -11.37
N SER A 136 18.29 -3.51 -10.51
CA SER A 136 18.00 -3.42 -9.06
C SER A 136 16.65 -2.74 -8.79
N TYR A 137 16.37 -1.60 -9.43
CA TYR A 137 15.09 -0.90 -9.30
C TYR A 137 13.91 -1.77 -9.73
N SER A 138 14.02 -2.43 -10.89
CA SER A 138 12.99 -3.29 -11.45
C SER A 138 12.70 -4.48 -10.53
N ALA A 139 13.73 -5.14 -10.00
CA ALA A 139 13.57 -6.23 -9.05
C ALA A 139 12.85 -5.79 -7.77
N ASN A 140 13.22 -4.63 -7.21
CA ASN A 140 12.59 -4.09 -6.01
C ASN A 140 11.13 -3.69 -6.24
N ILE A 141 10.77 -3.11 -7.38
CA ILE A 141 9.36 -2.82 -7.71
C ILE A 141 8.54 -4.11 -7.74
N VAL A 142 9.02 -5.16 -8.41
CA VAL A 142 8.29 -6.42 -8.50
C VAL A 142 8.07 -7.03 -7.12
N ALA A 143 9.10 -7.01 -6.26
CA ALA A 143 8.98 -7.47 -4.88
C ALA A 143 7.96 -6.62 -4.08
N LEU A 144 7.95 -5.30 -4.27
CA LEU A 144 7.03 -4.40 -3.57
C LEU A 144 5.58 -4.53 -4.06
N LEU A 145 5.35 -4.81 -5.35
CA LEU A 145 4.02 -5.11 -5.90
C LEU A 145 3.41 -6.37 -5.27
N GLN A 146 4.26 -7.36 -4.97
CA GLN A 146 3.84 -8.60 -4.30
C GLN A 146 3.72 -8.43 -2.77
N SER A 147 4.16 -7.31 -2.23
CA SER A 147 4.17 -7.04 -0.79
C SER A 147 2.85 -6.45 -0.30
N THR A 148 2.34 -6.96 0.81
CA THR A 148 1.15 -6.39 1.49
C THR A 148 1.52 -5.34 2.53
N SER A 149 0.63 -4.37 2.75
CA SER A 149 0.81 -3.33 3.77
C SER A 149 0.48 -3.82 5.19
N ASN A 150 1.29 -3.41 6.16
CA ASN A 150 1.08 -3.66 7.59
C ASN A 150 0.69 -2.39 8.39
N GLN A 151 0.23 -1.34 7.70
CA GLN A 151 -0.03 -0.04 8.33
C GLN A 151 -1.29 0.00 9.19
N ILE A 152 -2.33 -0.77 8.85
CA ILE A 152 -3.61 -0.75 9.59
C ILE A 152 -3.48 -1.65 10.81
N ARG A 153 -3.20 -1.11 12.00
CA ARG A 153 -3.05 -1.92 13.23
C ARG A 153 -4.06 -1.55 14.31
N THR A 154 -4.51 -0.31 14.31
CA THR A 154 -5.39 0.24 15.33
C THR A 154 -6.78 0.52 14.76
N LEU A 155 -7.74 0.72 15.66
CA LEU A 155 -9.09 1.08 15.28
C LEU A 155 -9.17 2.44 14.57
N SER A 156 -8.30 3.39 14.95
CA SER A 156 -8.13 4.67 14.25
C SER A 156 -7.61 4.50 12.82
N ASP A 157 -6.65 3.59 12.60
CA ASP A 157 -6.16 3.30 11.25
C ASP A 157 -7.28 2.67 10.40
N LEU A 158 -8.09 1.79 11.01
CA LEU A 158 -9.21 1.15 10.34
C LEU A 158 -10.27 2.17 9.91
N LEU A 159 -10.57 3.17 10.75
CA LEU A 159 -11.48 4.27 10.44
C LEU A 159 -10.97 5.10 9.24
N ASN A 160 -9.69 5.46 9.24
CA ASN A 160 -9.06 6.27 8.20
C ASN A 160 -8.71 5.46 6.92
N SER A 161 -8.82 4.14 6.97
CA SER A 161 -8.54 3.28 5.83
C SER A 161 -9.59 3.40 4.73
N LYS A 162 -9.21 3.01 3.51
CA LYS A 162 -10.13 2.89 2.36
C LYS A 162 -10.99 1.61 2.42
N LEU A 163 -10.85 0.78 3.46
CA LEU A 163 -11.64 -0.44 3.61
C LEU A 163 -13.10 -0.11 3.90
N GLU A 164 -13.99 -0.90 3.29
CA GLU A 164 -15.40 -0.97 3.66
C GLU A 164 -15.54 -1.83 4.93
N LEU A 165 -16.43 -1.44 5.84
CA LEU A 165 -16.67 -2.19 7.08
C LEU A 165 -18.06 -2.84 7.04
N GLY A 166 -18.16 -4.04 7.59
CA GLY A 166 -19.45 -4.62 7.93
C GLY A 166 -19.37 -5.46 9.18
N VAL A 167 -20.54 -5.83 9.67
CA VAL A 167 -20.69 -6.45 10.99
C VAL A 167 -21.59 -7.67 10.87
N GLU A 168 -21.22 -8.76 11.54
CA GLU A 168 -22.05 -9.96 11.61
C GLU A 168 -23.40 -9.63 12.26
N ASP A 169 -24.49 -10.10 11.65
CA ASP A 169 -25.86 -9.77 12.07
C ASP A 169 -26.32 -10.59 13.28
N VAL A 170 -25.76 -10.29 14.44
CA VAL A 170 -26.03 -10.97 15.72
C VAL A 170 -26.42 -9.98 16.81
N LEU A 171 -27.22 -10.44 17.77
CA LEU A 171 -27.84 -9.58 18.78
C LEU A 171 -26.81 -8.80 19.61
N TYR A 172 -25.67 -9.42 19.95
CA TYR A 172 -24.62 -8.73 20.70
C TYR A 172 -23.97 -7.62 19.87
N ASN A 173 -23.72 -7.85 18.58
CA ASN A 173 -23.16 -6.83 17.70
C ASN A 173 -24.14 -5.66 17.53
N ARG A 174 -25.43 -5.92 17.35
CA ARG A 174 -26.46 -4.85 17.32
C ARG A 174 -26.45 -4.00 18.60
N TYR A 175 -26.27 -4.63 19.76
CA TYR A 175 -26.17 -3.92 21.04
C TYR A 175 -24.90 -3.07 21.13
N TYR A 176 -23.74 -3.65 20.82
CA TYR A 176 -22.46 -2.97 20.96
C TYR A 176 -22.19 -1.89 19.90
N PHE A 177 -22.71 -2.09 18.68
CA PHE A 177 -22.71 -1.08 17.62
C PHE A 177 -23.92 -0.13 17.74
N SER A 178 -24.72 -0.21 18.81
CA SER A 178 -25.79 0.76 19.02
C SER A 178 -25.21 2.17 19.27
N PRO A 179 -25.96 3.24 18.92
CA PRO A 179 -25.52 4.61 19.19
C PRO A 179 -25.19 4.87 20.67
N ALA A 180 -25.96 4.28 21.59
CA ALA A 180 -25.75 4.43 23.03
C ALA A 180 -24.40 3.89 23.50
N GLN A 181 -23.95 2.77 22.94
CA GLN A 181 -22.67 2.14 23.28
C GLN A 181 -21.50 2.77 22.54
N SER A 182 -21.71 3.06 21.26
CA SER A 182 -20.69 3.66 20.39
C SER A 182 -20.33 5.09 20.81
N ALA A 183 -21.25 5.81 21.46
CA ALA A 183 -21.01 7.16 21.97
C ALA A 183 -19.96 7.26 23.09
N SER A 184 -19.62 6.14 23.75
CA SER A 184 -18.62 6.10 24.81
C SER A 184 -17.19 6.38 24.31
N ASP A 185 -16.92 6.14 23.03
CA ASP A 185 -15.61 6.31 22.41
C ASP A 185 -15.78 7.05 21.06
N PRO A 186 -15.13 8.22 20.87
CA PRO A 186 -15.28 9.01 19.65
C PRO A 186 -14.89 8.21 18.38
N ILE A 187 -13.93 7.29 18.47
CA ILE A 187 -13.49 6.48 17.33
C ILE A 187 -14.57 5.46 16.97
N LYS A 188 -15.18 4.80 17.97
CA LYS A 188 -16.25 3.81 17.74
C LYS A 188 -17.50 4.46 17.17
N LYS A 189 -17.87 5.65 17.67
CA LYS A 189 -18.94 6.47 17.11
C LYS A 189 -18.68 6.80 15.65
N ALA A 190 -17.48 7.32 15.34
CA ALA A 190 -17.10 7.65 13.97
C ALA A 190 -17.16 6.42 13.06
N ILE A 191 -16.67 5.26 13.51
CA ILE A 191 -16.75 4.02 12.73
C ILE A 191 -18.20 3.62 12.43
N TYR A 192 -19.07 3.69 13.43
CA TYR A 192 -20.47 3.33 13.23
C TYR A 192 -21.16 4.26 12.21
N GLU A 193 -21.03 5.57 12.40
CA GLU A 193 -21.72 6.58 11.59
C GLU A 193 -21.16 6.69 10.17
N THR A 194 -19.84 6.58 10.01
CA THR A 194 -19.18 6.81 8.70
C THR A 194 -19.03 5.55 7.86
N LYS A 195 -18.83 4.38 8.48
CA LYS A 195 -18.44 3.15 7.77
C LYS A 195 -19.46 2.02 7.88
N VAL A 196 -20.05 1.80 9.06
CA VAL A 196 -20.98 0.68 9.29
C VAL A 196 -22.39 1.02 8.84
N ALA A 197 -22.88 2.23 9.11
CA ALA A 197 -24.23 2.67 8.76
C ALA A 197 -24.24 4.03 8.04
N PRO A 198 -23.54 4.17 6.89
CA PRO A 198 -23.55 5.43 6.15
C PRO A 198 -24.98 5.77 5.73
N ARG A 199 -25.46 6.95 6.13
CA ARG A 199 -26.84 7.44 5.88
C ARG A 199 -27.94 6.55 6.50
N GLY A 200 -27.62 5.85 7.59
CA GLY A 200 -28.60 5.07 8.36
C GLY A 200 -28.97 3.71 7.77
N LYS A 201 -28.28 3.24 6.72
CA LYS A 201 -28.38 1.85 6.23
C LYS A 201 -27.27 1.01 6.84
N PRO A 202 -27.55 0.20 7.87
CA PRO A 202 -26.50 -0.53 8.54
C PRO A 202 -26.06 -1.76 7.73
N ASN A 203 -24.76 -1.92 7.56
CA ASN A 203 -24.13 -3.02 6.85
C ASN A 203 -23.96 -4.25 7.76
N PHE A 204 -25.09 -4.76 8.25
CA PHE A 204 -25.14 -6.05 8.95
C PHE A 204 -25.31 -7.17 7.93
N LEU A 205 -24.40 -8.14 7.95
CA LEU A 205 -24.35 -9.23 6.99
C LEU A 205 -24.38 -10.56 7.73
N THR A 206 -24.86 -11.61 7.06
CA THR A 206 -24.67 -12.97 7.56
C THR A 206 -23.18 -13.33 7.59
N LEU A 207 -22.80 -14.28 8.45
CA LEU A 207 -21.40 -14.70 8.58
C LEU A 207 -20.81 -15.15 7.24
N GLU A 208 -21.56 -15.90 6.43
CA GLU A 208 -21.11 -16.39 5.13
C GLU A 208 -20.95 -15.28 4.09
N GLU A 209 -21.91 -14.35 4.02
CA GLU A 209 -21.84 -13.21 3.09
C GLU A 209 -20.68 -12.29 3.45
N GLY A 210 -20.47 -12.02 4.74
CA GLY A 210 -19.36 -11.18 5.20
C GLY A 210 -18.00 -11.81 4.92
N VAL A 211 -17.84 -13.12 5.12
CA VAL A 211 -16.60 -13.84 4.78
C VAL A 211 -16.36 -13.85 3.27
N LYS A 212 -17.40 -14.08 2.45
CA LYS A 212 -17.30 -13.99 0.98
C LYS A 212 -16.97 -12.56 0.50
N ALA A 213 -17.53 -11.55 1.16
CA ALA A 213 -17.23 -10.15 0.87
C ALA A 213 -15.77 -9.82 1.19
N MET A 214 -15.24 -10.31 2.31
CA MET A 214 -13.83 -10.18 2.70
C MET A 214 -12.87 -10.82 1.69
N GLN A 215 -13.30 -11.87 0.98
CA GLN A 215 -12.49 -12.49 -0.08
C GLN A 215 -12.46 -11.64 -1.36
N LYS A 216 -13.63 -11.13 -1.79
CA LYS A 216 -13.81 -10.50 -3.11
C LYS A 216 -13.42 -9.03 -3.19
N ARG A 217 -13.56 -8.27 -2.10
CA ARG A 217 -13.37 -6.82 -2.09
C ARG A 217 -12.56 -6.38 -0.86
N PRO A 218 -11.91 -5.21 -0.87
CA PRO A 218 -11.24 -4.64 0.29
C PRO A 218 -12.23 -4.32 1.41
N PHE A 219 -12.50 -5.32 2.25
CA PHE A 219 -13.57 -5.31 3.24
C PHE A 219 -13.08 -5.87 4.57
N ALA A 220 -13.41 -5.19 5.66
CA ALA A 220 -13.18 -5.67 7.01
C ALA A 220 -14.50 -6.04 7.67
N PHE A 221 -14.55 -7.27 8.15
CA PHE A 221 -15.76 -7.86 8.69
C PHE A 221 -15.60 -8.12 10.18
N ASN A 222 -16.47 -7.51 11.00
CA ASN A 222 -16.55 -7.83 12.41
C ASN A 222 -17.34 -9.13 12.59
N MET A 223 -16.64 -10.21 12.96
CA MET A 223 -17.24 -11.52 13.11
C MET A 223 -16.72 -12.25 14.34
N ASN A 224 -17.48 -13.25 14.80
CA ASN A 224 -16.98 -14.25 15.74
C ASN A 224 -15.82 -15.02 15.11
N THR A 225 -14.62 -14.89 15.68
CA THR A 225 -13.41 -15.49 15.11
C THR A 225 -13.48 -17.01 15.07
N GLY A 226 -14.13 -17.65 16.04
CA GLY A 226 -14.22 -19.12 16.10
C GLY A 226 -14.98 -19.71 14.93
N THR A 227 -16.22 -19.26 14.73
CA THR A 227 -17.08 -19.74 13.64
C THR A 227 -16.64 -19.18 12.29
N GLY A 228 -16.19 -17.91 12.27
CA GLY A 228 -15.71 -17.24 11.07
C GLY A 228 -14.48 -17.89 10.48
N TYR A 229 -13.46 -18.22 11.30
CA TYR A 229 -12.25 -18.86 10.79
C TYR A 229 -12.49 -20.27 10.25
N ARG A 230 -13.53 -20.98 10.72
CA ARG A 230 -13.93 -22.26 10.13
C ARG A 230 -14.35 -22.10 8.66
N ILE A 231 -15.14 -21.06 8.37
CA ILE A 231 -15.60 -20.75 7.01
C ILE A 231 -14.44 -20.19 6.17
N VAL A 232 -13.62 -19.31 6.74
CA VAL A 232 -12.41 -18.80 6.07
C VAL A 232 -11.48 -19.94 5.66
N SER A 233 -11.24 -20.91 6.55
CA SER A 233 -10.38 -22.06 6.24
C SER A 233 -10.89 -22.89 5.05
N ALA A 234 -12.22 -22.95 4.88
CA ALA A 234 -12.86 -23.68 3.79
C ALA A 234 -12.93 -22.88 2.47
N LEU A 235 -13.09 -21.55 2.52
CA LEU A 235 -13.29 -20.71 1.33
C LEU A 235 -12.00 -20.08 0.80
N PHE A 236 -11.05 -19.75 1.66
CA PHE A 236 -9.88 -18.94 1.31
C PHE A 236 -8.76 -19.83 0.81
N GLN A 237 -8.04 -19.37 -0.20
CA GLN A 237 -6.81 -20.00 -0.63
C GLN A 237 -5.68 -19.73 0.37
N GLU A 238 -4.61 -20.52 0.31
CA GLU A 238 -3.53 -20.45 1.30
C GLU A 238 -2.90 -19.06 1.37
N HIS A 239 -2.62 -18.44 0.22
CA HIS A 239 -2.06 -17.09 0.14
C HIS A 239 -2.98 -16.01 0.73
N GLU A 240 -4.31 -16.16 0.58
CA GLU A 240 -5.30 -15.24 1.14
C GLU A 240 -5.35 -15.33 2.67
N LYS A 241 -5.10 -16.52 3.23
CA LYS A 241 -5.02 -16.73 4.69
C LYS A 241 -3.82 -16.01 5.30
N CYS A 242 -2.66 -15.99 4.60
CA CYS A 242 -1.45 -15.32 5.06
C CYS A 242 -1.65 -13.80 5.26
N GLY A 243 -2.54 -13.22 4.45
CA GLY A 243 -2.89 -11.80 4.51
C GLY A 243 -3.89 -11.43 5.62
N LEU A 244 -4.41 -12.38 6.40
CA LEU A 244 -5.43 -12.07 7.39
C LEU A 244 -4.87 -11.30 8.59
N GLN A 245 -5.50 -10.18 8.90
CA GLN A 245 -5.23 -9.35 10.06
C GLN A 245 -6.50 -9.18 10.89
N GLU A 246 -6.32 -9.09 12.21
CA GLU A 246 -7.40 -8.90 13.16
C GLU A 246 -7.19 -7.64 13.98
N ILE A 247 -8.27 -6.89 14.21
CA ILE A 247 -8.30 -5.71 15.08
C ILE A 247 -9.45 -5.90 16.06
N GLU A 248 -9.16 -5.73 17.34
CA GLU A 248 -10.17 -5.80 18.39
C GLU A 248 -10.99 -4.52 18.42
N TYR A 249 -12.31 -4.66 18.27
CA TYR A 249 -13.25 -3.53 18.44
C TYR A 249 -13.68 -3.39 19.90
N TYR A 250 -13.82 -4.53 20.59
CA TYR A 250 -14.14 -4.61 22.01
C TYR A 250 -12.89 -5.01 22.78
N GLN A 251 -12.44 -4.15 23.68
CA GLN A 251 -11.41 -4.55 24.64
C GLN A 251 -12.02 -5.57 25.60
N ASN A 252 -11.38 -6.74 25.74
CA ASN A 252 -11.75 -7.78 26.70
C ASN A 252 -13.17 -8.37 26.55
N ALA A 253 -13.72 -8.46 25.34
CA ALA A 253 -14.99 -9.16 25.11
C ALA A 253 -14.83 -10.68 25.24
N LYS A 254 -14.81 -11.17 26.48
CA LYS A 254 -14.87 -12.59 26.82
C LYS A 254 -16.30 -12.99 27.17
N GLY A 255 -16.76 -14.12 26.65
CA GLY A 255 -18.03 -14.71 27.04
C GLY A 255 -17.90 -15.44 28.37
N TRP A 256 -18.72 -15.09 29.35
CA TRP A 256 -18.71 -15.71 30.67
C TRP A 256 -19.99 -16.52 30.89
N LEU A 257 -19.83 -17.69 31.49
CA LEU A 257 -20.96 -18.44 32.01
C LEU A 257 -21.51 -17.73 33.25
N CYS A 258 -22.84 -17.62 33.30
CA CYS A 258 -23.52 -16.97 34.40
C CYS A 258 -24.77 -17.72 34.86
N SER A 259 -25.21 -17.37 36.06
CA SER A 259 -26.51 -17.73 36.62
C SER A 259 -27.22 -16.51 37.20
N GLY A 260 -28.49 -16.66 37.55
CA GLY A 260 -29.19 -15.67 38.36
C GLY A 260 -28.51 -15.48 39.71
N LYS A 261 -28.38 -14.23 40.16
CA LYS A 261 -27.79 -13.91 41.46
C LYS A 261 -28.55 -14.63 42.59
N ASN A 262 -27.81 -15.15 43.56
CA ASN A 262 -28.33 -15.94 44.69
C ASN A 262 -28.99 -17.28 44.27
N SER A 263 -28.63 -17.82 43.11
CA SER A 263 -29.06 -19.17 42.72
C SER A 263 -28.46 -20.22 43.68
N PRO A 264 -29.27 -21.16 44.21
CA PRO A 264 -28.76 -22.20 45.10
C PRO A 264 -27.77 -23.14 44.40
N PHE A 265 -27.73 -23.15 43.07
CA PHE A 265 -26.84 -23.98 42.27
C PHE A 265 -25.52 -23.28 41.91
N SER A 266 -25.35 -21.97 42.20
CA SER A 266 -24.18 -21.19 41.75
C SER A 266 -22.85 -21.84 42.16
N GLU A 267 -22.73 -22.28 43.41
CA GLU A 267 -21.53 -22.89 43.95
C GLU A 267 -21.23 -24.23 43.27
N MET A 268 -22.26 -25.07 43.09
CA MET A 268 -22.12 -26.36 42.41
C MET A 268 -21.60 -26.18 40.98
N PHE A 269 -22.12 -25.19 40.23
CA PHE A 269 -21.63 -24.89 38.89
C PHE A 269 -20.20 -24.33 38.91
N LYS A 270 -19.86 -23.42 39.82
CA LYS A 270 -18.48 -22.90 39.94
C LYS A 270 -17.48 -24.03 40.16
N VAL A 271 -17.71 -24.89 41.15
CA VAL A 271 -16.83 -26.02 41.47
C VAL A 271 -16.77 -27.01 40.30
N GLY A 272 -17.92 -27.33 39.70
CA GLY A 272 -18.00 -28.23 38.54
C GLY A 272 -17.19 -27.72 37.34
N TYR A 273 -17.34 -26.44 36.98
CA TYR A 273 -16.62 -25.86 35.85
C TYR A 273 -15.12 -25.72 36.10
N ILE A 274 -14.71 -25.36 37.32
CA ILE A 274 -13.28 -25.34 37.69
C ILE A 274 -12.67 -26.72 37.52
N ARG A 275 -13.33 -27.79 38.00
CA ARG A 275 -12.87 -29.16 37.78
C ARG A 275 -12.75 -29.51 36.29
N ILE A 276 -13.73 -29.14 35.45
CA ILE A 276 -13.68 -29.38 34.00
C ILE A 276 -12.47 -28.65 33.36
N GLN A 277 -12.13 -27.46 33.84
CA GLN A 277 -10.96 -26.71 33.39
C GLN A 277 -9.64 -27.33 33.87
N GLU A 278 -9.56 -27.72 35.15
CA GLU A 278 -8.39 -28.39 35.74
C GLU A 278 -8.06 -29.71 35.03
N HIS A 279 -9.08 -30.48 34.67
CA HIS A 279 -8.91 -31.74 33.92
C HIS A 279 -8.61 -31.51 32.43
N GLY A 280 -8.58 -30.26 31.95
CA GLY A 280 -8.29 -29.93 30.55
C GLY A 280 -9.40 -30.29 29.56
N LEU A 281 -10.58 -30.72 30.02
CA LEU A 281 -11.71 -31.08 29.16
C LEU A 281 -12.18 -29.89 28.33
N THR A 282 -12.15 -28.69 28.92
CA THR A 282 -12.46 -27.44 28.24
C THR A 282 -11.48 -27.15 27.11
N ASP A 283 -10.17 -27.35 27.31
CA ASP A 283 -9.16 -27.12 26.27
C ASP A 283 -9.31 -28.14 25.12
N ARG A 284 -9.54 -29.42 25.45
CA ARG A 284 -9.81 -30.46 24.46
C ARG A 284 -11.01 -30.11 23.57
N GLU A 285 -12.13 -29.77 24.18
CA GLU A 285 -13.34 -29.43 23.43
C GLU A 285 -13.15 -28.17 22.59
N ASN A 286 -12.45 -27.17 23.14
CA ASN A 286 -12.12 -25.96 22.40
C ASN A 286 -11.27 -26.23 21.16
N ARG A 287 -10.31 -27.17 21.23
CA ARG A 287 -9.48 -27.56 20.07
C ARG A 287 -10.27 -28.32 19.00
N LEU A 288 -11.30 -29.08 19.38
CA LEU A 288 -12.13 -29.83 18.45
C LEU A 288 -13.15 -28.94 17.74
N THR A 289 -13.75 -28.00 18.49
CA THR A 289 -14.90 -27.24 18.01
C THR A 289 -14.54 -25.86 17.46
N TYR A 290 -13.52 -25.17 18.01
CA TYR A 290 -13.15 -23.82 17.57
C TYR A 290 -12.00 -23.83 16.56
N ALA A 291 -12.24 -23.20 15.42
CA ALA A 291 -11.17 -22.90 14.48
C ALA A 291 -10.31 -21.76 15.03
N LYS A 292 -9.01 -22.00 15.12
CA LYS A 292 -8.02 -20.94 15.34
C LYS A 292 -7.83 -20.15 14.05
N LYS A 293 -7.24 -18.96 14.15
CA LYS A 293 -6.77 -18.21 12.98
C LYS A 293 -5.93 -19.15 12.12
N PRO A 294 -6.26 -19.34 10.83
CA PRO A 294 -5.51 -20.25 9.98
C PRO A 294 -4.07 -19.77 9.87
N VAL A 295 -3.13 -20.68 10.10
CA VAL A 295 -1.70 -20.42 9.94
C VAL A 295 -1.34 -20.76 8.51
N CYS A 296 -0.74 -19.79 7.82
CA CYS A 296 -0.23 -19.95 6.48
C CYS A 296 0.97 -20.89 6.50
N SER A 297 0.86 -22.05 5.84
CA SER A 297 1.91 -23.09 5.84
C SER A 297 3.04 -22.77 4.86
N VAL A 298 2.74 -22.04 3.79
CA VAL A 298 3.71 -21.63 2.77
C VAL A 298 3.45 -20.17 2.43
N MET A 299 4.39 -19.26 2.77
CA MET A 299 4.44 -17.92 2.18
C MET A 299 4.96 -18.03 0.74
N GLY A 300 4.25 -18.79 -0.09
CA GLY A 300 4.54 -18.85 -1.52
C GLY A 300 4.15 -17.51 -2.12
N SER A 301 5.01 -16.94 -2.96
CA SER A 301 4.69 -15.73 -3.73
C SER A 301 3.45 -16.01 -4.57
N SER A 302 2.28 -15.56 -4.13
CA SER A 302 1.11 -15.55 -4.98
C SER A 302 1.36 -14.56 -6.10
N PHE A 303 1.30 -15.03 -7.34
CA PHE A 303 1.25 -14.17 -8.50
C PHE A 303 -0.12 -13.49 -8.51
N ASP A 304 -0.20 -12.35 -7.83
CA ASP A 304 -1.39 -11.53 -7.85
C ASP A 304 -1.37 -10.65 -9.11
N SER A 305 -2.56 -10.43 -9.68
CA SER A 305 -2.68 -9.57 -10.86
C SER A 305 -2.44 -8.12 -10.46
N VAL A 306 -1.55 -7.42 -11.18
CA VAL A 306 -1.31 -5.99 -10.94
C VAL A 306 -2.61 -5.22 -11.23
N HIS A 307 -3.06 -4.43 -10.27
CA HIS A 307 -4.27 -3.65 -10.39
C HIS A 307 -3.99 -2.30 -11.08
N MET A 308 -5.02 -1.72 -11.72
CA MET A 308 -4.89 -0.40 -12.36
C MET A 308 -4.50 0.70 -11.36
N VAL A 309 -4.85 0.54 -10.08
CA VAL A 309 -4.46 1.45 -8.99
C VAL A 309 -2.94 1.52 -8.82
N ASP A 310 -2.23 0.42 -9.11
CA ASP A 310 -0.78 0.33 -8.98
C ASP A 310 -0.08 1.14 -10.08
N PHE A 311 -0.65 1.17 -11.29
CA PHE A 311 -0.10 1.88 -12.45
C PHE A 311 -0.61 3.32 -12.60
N TYR A 312 -1.64 3.70 -11.84
CA TYR A 312 -2.28 5.01 -11.90
C TYR A 312 -1.30 6.21 -11.79
N PRO A 313 -0.33 6.22 -10.84
CA PRO A 313 0.60 7.35 -10.71
C PRO A 313 1.48 7.55 -11.96
N VAL A 314 1.86 6.47 -12.65
CA VAL A 314 2.70 6.52 -13.87
C VAL A 314 1.91 7.09 -15.04
N CYS A 315 0.66 6.67 -15.21
CA CYS A 315 -0.23 7.25 -16.23
C CYS A 315 -0.37 8.76 -16.05
N LEU A 316 -0.55 9.20 -14.81
CA LEU A 316 -0.71 10.61 -14.47
C LEU A 316 0.59 11.40 -14.69
N MET A 317 1.76 10.82 -14.36
CA MET A 317 3.06 11.41 -14.69
C MET A 317 3.25 11.58 -16.20
N LEU A 318 2.90 10.56 -16.99
CA LEU A 318 2.97 10.64 -18.45
C LEU A 318 2.04 11.73 -19.01
N LEU A 319 0.80 11.80 -18.52
CA LEU A 319 -0.17 12.82 -18.93
C LEU A 319 0.35 14.23 -18.64
N TYR A 320 0.85 14.48 -17.43
CA TYR A 320 1.43 15.78 -17.08
C TYR A 320 2.68 16.11 -17.91
N GLY A 321 3.52 15.11 -18.21
CA GLY A 321 4.66 15.29 -19.11
C GLY A 321 4.25 15.72 -20.52
N MET A 322 3.23 15.09 -21.10
CA MET A 322 2.70 15.45 -22.42
C MET A 322 2.09 16.86 -22.43
N ILE A 323 1.32 17.21 -21.40
CA ILE A 323 0.73 18.55 -21.26
C ILE A 323 1.83 19.61 -21.14
N LEU A 324 2.86 19.36 -20.31
CA LEU A 324 3.98 20.28 -20.13
C LEU A 324 4.76 20.48 -21.43
N ALA A 325 5.02 19.41 -22.17
CA ALA A 325 5.70 19.48 -23.47
C ALA A 325 4.91 20.34 -24.48
N PHE A 326 3.58 20.17 -24.52
CA PHE A 326 2.72 21.00 -25.38
C PHE A 326 2.75 22.47 -24.97
N ILE A 327 2.73 22.78 -23.67
CA ILE A 327 2.84 24.15 -23.16
C ILE A 327 4.17 24.78 -23.56
N LEU A 328 5.29 24.05 -23.38
CA LEU A 328 6.63 24.54 -23.77
C LEU A 328 6.71 24.82 -25.28
N LEU A 329 6.16 23.95 -26.11
CA LEU A 329 6.09 24.16 -27.56
C LEU A 329 5.31 25.42 -27.93
N VAL A 330 4.16 25.66 -27.28
CA VAL A 330 3.37 26.88 -27.49
C VAL A 330 4.16 28.13 -27.08
N ILE A 331 4.85 28.08 -25.94
CA ILE A 331 5.70 29.19 -25.46
C ILE A 331 6.83 29.47 -26.46
N GLU A 332 7.48 28.44 -26.97
CA GLU A 332 8.56 28.56 -27.95
C GLU A 332 8.07 29.20 -29.26
N ILE A 333 6.92 28.76 -29.78
CA ILE A 333 6.31 29.35 -30.99
C ILE A 333 5.96 30.82 -30.76
N LEU A 334 5.43 31.18 -29.60
CA LEU A 334 5.10 32.57 -29.26
C LEU A 334 6.36 33.44 -29.12
N ALA A 335 7.39 32.94 -28.45
CA ALA A 335 8.67 33.61 -28.28
C ALA A 335 9.37 33.84 -29.63
N HIS A 336 9.39 32.81 -30.48
CA HIS A 336 9.94 32.89 -31.84
C HIS A 336 9.18 33.93 -32.67
N ARG A 337 7.84 33.93 -32.62
CA ARG A 337 7.03 34.95 -33.31
C ARG A 337 7.29 36.37 -32.79
N HIS A 338 7.49 36.54 -31.48
CA HIS A 338 7.85 37.84 -30.89
C HIS A 338 9.24 38.32 -31.33
N GLN A 339 10.24 37.44 -31.33
CA GLN A 339 11.58 37.77 -31.81
C GLN A 339 11.58 38.15 -33.29
N MET A 340 10.88 37.39 -34.14
CA MET A 340 10.76 37.70 -35.57
C MET A 340 10.06 39.04 -35.82
N ARG A 341 9.02 39.38 -35.05
CA ARG A 341 8.36 40.69 -35.14
C ARG A 341 9.30 41.83 -34.74
N LYS A 342 10.08 41.65 -33.68
CA LYS A 342 11.07 42.65 -33.23
C LYS A 342 12.18 42.85 -34.26
N HIS A 343 12.70 41.75 -34.83
CA HIS A 343 13.73 41.81 -35.88
C HIS A 343 13.23 42.53 -37.15
N ASN A 344 11.99 42.24 -37.58
CA ASN A 344 11.38 42.93 -38.72
C ASN A 344 11.12 44.42 -38.45
N GLN A 345 10.85 44.82 -37.19
CA GLN A 345 10.72 46.23 -36.82
C GLN A 345 12.08 46.96 -36.84
N GLU A 346 13.15 46.32 -36.37
CA GLU A 346 14.52 46.89 -36.38
C GLU A 346 15.07 47.03 -37.82
N LEU A 347 14.78 46.08 -38.72
CA LEU A 347 15.11 46.14 -40.14
C LEU A 347 14.39 47.28 -40.88
N ASN A 348 13.12 47.55 -40.56
CA ASN A 348 12.39 48.66 -41.17
C ASN A 348 12.91 50.04 -40.72
N ILE A 349 13.41 50.16 -39.48
CA ILE A 349 13.97 51.42 -38.96
C ILE A 349 15.34 51.71 -39.59
N THR A 350 16.15 50.67 -39.86
CA THR A 350 17.46 50.82 -40.50
C THR A 350 17.41 51.08 -42.01
N GLN A 351 16.28 50.80 -42.68
CA GLN A 351 16.06 51.17 -44.09
C GLN A 351 15.49 52.60 -44.27
N LEU A 352 15.06 53.26 -43.18
CA LEU A 352 14.50 54.62 -43.18
C LEU A 352 15.51 55.70 -42.76
N GLN A 353 16.72 55.31 -42.36
CA GLN A 353 17.89 56.19 -42.16
C GLN A 353 18.85 56.03 -43.33
#